data_AF-A0AB32TMY3-F1
#
_entry.id   AF-A0AB32TMY3-F1
#
_cell.length_a   1.000
_cell.length_b   1.000
_cell.length_c   1.000
_cell.angle_alpha   90.00
_cell.angle_beta   90.00
_cell.angle_gamma   90.00
#
_symmetry.space_group_name_H-M   'P 1'
#
loop_
_entity.id
_entity.type
_entity.pdbx_description
1 polymer ?
#
loop_
_entity_poly.entity_id
_entity_poly.type
_entity_poly.pdbx_seq_one_letter_code
_entity_poly.pdbx_strand_id
1 'polypeptide(L)'
;MAECALCFNVYSRLAPHLTAVHKVANSDEKRLLLALAAGRVDTRKTPCPVPGCRRTPARLDRHLRQHAELSTSGRKEAMGRAKRRKVARELQWLRSTQPAIPVVSQLASSSEGERDSEDPEAGRPCADRGCRRATERIQAQLTDLGKQVTKMRSTLLQITRLYRELRKGEGGRRRRKRARRTRSPPAPPPPGRGAAGGLTPPEPPEALEPTAYPFPDHVPALNLLLGEFEGYQLGSEPTPRLRNNVTSKLGRIKAFLGYMARGTAEPGDFLFLNQPARIRAWAARLGQTRMAEPTRQHYLKNVAQFLDYLSETPPAACQLSSTALVLIRREVRALIRGIRRRVVVHEVRTKQAKESRLIPKASLVRCHRTAERKIPALLDSLESNPSTRQQWRFYGFLTGYLTSISGHRCGVFQNLTIQ
;
A
#
# COMPACT_ATOMS: atom_id res chain seq x y z
N MET A 1 -4.26 -19.52 3.87
CA MET A 1 -4.41 -18.27 3.10
C MET A 1 -4.01 -18.59 1.67
N ALA A 2 -4.69 -18.02 0.68
CA ALA A 2 -4.40 -18.26 -0.73
C ALA A 2 -3.86 -16.97 -1.36
N GLU A 3 -2.89 -17.11 -2.25
CA GLU A 3 -2.31 -16.01 -3.01
C GLU A 3 -3.19 -15.72 -4.22
N CYS A 4 -3.53 -14.45 -4.46
CA CYS A 4 -4.27 -14.06 -5.65
C CYS A 4 -3.38 -14.18 -6.88
N ALA A 5 -3.80 -14.94 -7.89
CA ALA A 5 -3.04 -15.12 -9.12
C ALA A 5 -2.91 -13.83 -9.98
N LEU A 6 -3.70 -12.79 -9.68
CA LEU A 6 -3.72 -11.52 -10.42
C LEU A 6 -2.89 -10.42 -9.77
N CYS A 7 -2.91 -10.31 -8.43
CA CYS A 7 -2.16 -9.26 -7.71
C CYS A 7 -1.06 -9.80 -6.77
N PHE A 8 -0.86 -11.12 -6.72
CA PHE A 8 0.18 -11.80 -5.93
C PHE A 8 0.12 -11.53 -4.40
N ASN A 9 -1.00 -10.99 -3.92
CA ASN A 9 -1.24 -10.74 -2.50
C ASN A 9 -1.94 -11.93 -1.84
N VAL A 10 -1.64 -12.15 -0.55
CA VAL A 10 -2.16 -13.27 0.23
C VAL A 10 -3.43 -12.88 0.98
N TYR A 11 -4.53 -13.62 0.76
CA TYR A 11 -5.83 -13.34 1.39
C TYR A 11 -6.35 -14.56 2.17
N SER A 12 -7.08 -14.30 3.25
CA SER A 12 -7.81 -15.34 4.00
C SER A 12 -9.04 -15.82 3.25
N ARG A 13 -9.74 -14.90 2.58
CA ARG A 13 -10.92 -15.17 1.74
C ARG A 13 -10.65 -14.64 0.34
N LEU A 14 -10.13 -15.50 -0.53
CA LEU A 14 -9.75 -15.11 -1.89
C LEU A 14 -10.96 -14.87 -2.80
N ALA A 15 -12.02 -15.65 -2.66
CA ALA A 15 -13.22 -15.54 -3.50
C ALA A 15 -13.91 -14.15 -3.42
N PRO A 16 -14.14 -13.56 -2.22
CA PRO A 16 -14.63 -12.18 -2.13
C PRO A 16 -13.64 -11.15 -2.67
N HIS A 17 -12.33 -11.39 -2.53
CA HIS A 17 -11.31 -10.49 -3.06
C HIS A 17 -11.34 -10.43 -4.59
N LEU A 18 -11.45 -11.57 -5.29
CA LEU A 18 -11.55 -11.62 -6.76
C LEU A 18 -12.75 -10.82 -7.26
N THR A 19 -13.91 -10.96 -6.62
CA THR A 19 -15.12 -10.23 -7.01
C THR A 19 -15.05 -8.74 -6.65
N ALA A 20 -14.56 -8.39 -5.46
CA ALA A 20 -14.55 -7.00 -5.00
C ALA A 20 -13.47 -6.14 -5.68
N VAL A 21 -12.25 -6.69 -5.82
CA VAL A 21 -11.05 -5.98 -6.29
C VAL A 21 -10.82 -6.18 -7.78
N HIS A 22 -10.86 -7.42 -8.25
CA HIS A 22 -10.62 -7.75 -9.66
C HIS A 22 -11.89 -7.79 -10.51
N LYS A 23 -13.06 -7.50 -9.91
CA LYS A 23 -14.37 -7.49 -10.59
C LYS A 23 -14.73 -8.78 -11.32
N VAL A 24 -14.15 -9.91 -10.88
CA VAL A 24 -14.44 -11.24 -11.41
C VAL A 24 -15.86 -11.63 -10.96
N ALA A 25 -16.81 -11.43 -11.88
CA ALA A 25 -18.22 -11.77 -11.72
C ALA A 25 -18.56 -13.12 -12.37
N ASN A 26 -17.84 -13.51 -13.43
CA ASN A 26 -18.05 -14.78 -14.11
C ASN A 26 -17.66 -15.96 -13.19
N SER A 27 -18.59 -16.91 -12.99
CA SER A 27 -18.42 -18.05 -12.08
C SER A 27 -17.34 -19.03 -12.54
N ASP A 28 -17.24 -19.27 -13.84
CA ASP A 28 -16.23 -20.15 -14.43
C ASP A 28 -14.83 -19.53 -14.34
N GLU A 29 -14.70 -18.25 -14.67
CA GLU A 29 -13.48 -17.49 -14.46
C GLU A 29 -13.03 -17.57 -12.99
N LYS A 30 -13.96 -17.33 -12.06
CA LYS A 30 -13.68 -17.38 -10.63
C LYS A 30 -13.23 -18.78 -10.20
N ARG A 31 -13.87 -19.83 -10.71
CA ARG A 31 -13.49 -21.23 -10.45
C ARG A 31 -12.06 -21.50 -10.92
N LEU A 32 -11.70 -21.07 -12.12
CA LEU A 32 -10.36 -21.24 -12.69
C LEU A 32 -9.29 -20.51 -11.86
N LEU A 33 -9.52 -19.26 -11.47
CA LEU A 33 -8.59 -18.49 -10.65
C LEU A 33 -8.43 -19.04 -9.23
N LEU A 34 -9.50 -19.54 -8.62
CA LEU A 34 -9.44 -20.20 -7.31
C LEU A 34 -8.69 -21.55 -7.40
N ALA A 35 -8.91 -22.33 -8.46
CA ALA A 35 -8.18 -23.58 -8.70
C ALA A 35 -6.68 -23.31 -8.87
N LEU A 36 -6.32 -22.25 -9.61
CA LEU A 36 -4.93 -21.80 -9.78
C LEU A 36 -4.29 -21.40 -8.44
N ALA A 37 -4.99 -20.59 -7.64
CA ALA A 37 -4.50 -20.14 -6.34
C ALA A 37 -4.38 -21.28 -5.30
N ALA A 38 -5.25 -22.29 -5.37
CA ALA A 38 -5.16 -23.49 -4.55
C ALA A 38 -4.09 -24.48 -5.06
N GLY A 39 -3.52 -24.25 -6.25
CA GLY A 39 -2.63 -25.19 -6.93
C GLY A 39 -3.34 -26.47 -7.42
N ARG A 40 -4.67 -26.51 -7.44
CA ARG A 40 -5.50 -27.65 -7.83
C ARG A 40 -5.96 -27.56 -9.28
N VAL A 41 -5.02 -27.30 -10.19
CA VAL A 41 -5.26 -27.32 -11.63
C VAL A 41 -4.87 -28.70 -12.14
N ASP A 42 -5.78 -29.35 -12.86
CA ASP A 42 -5.48 -30.63 -13.51
C ASP A 42 -4.40 -30.42 -14.58
N THR A 43 -3.32 -31.18 -14.53
CA THR A 43 -2.19 -31.04 -15.48
C THR A 43 -2.06 -32.23 -16.44
N ARG A 44 -3.06 -33.13 -16.47
CA ARG A 44 -3.11 -34.22 -17.45
C ARG A 44 -3.11 -33.65 -18.86
N LYS A 45 -2.32 -34.27 -19.75
CA LYS A 45 -2.15 -33.89 -21.17
C LYS A 45 -1.68 -32.44 -21.39
N THR A 46 -1.06 -31.82 -20.38
CA THR A 46 -0.49 -30.47 -20.54
C THR A 46 0.94 -30.60 -21.08
N PRO A 47 1.33 -29.83 -22.12
CA PRO A 47 2.70 -29.82 -22.63
C PRO A 47 3.73 -29.48 -21.54
N CYS A 48 4.91 -30.08 -21.63
CA CYS A 48 6.01 -29.77 -20.74
C CYS A 48 6.37 -28.27 -20.83
N PRO A 49 6.52 -27.55 -19.70
CA PRO A 49 6.89 -26.13 -19.67
C PRO A 49 8.42 -25.90 -19.72
N VAL A 50 9.21 -26.95 -19.94
CA VAL A 50 10.68 -26.87 -20.06
C VAL A 50 11.01 -26.59 -21.53
N PRO A 51 11.78 -25.53 -21.83
CA PRO A 51 12.22 -25.24 -23.20
C PRO A 51 12.88 -26.46 -23.85
N GLY A 52 12.55 -26.74 -25.12
CA GLY A 52 13.05 -27.91 -25.85
C GLY A 52 12.32 -29.23 -25.59
N CYS A 53 11.54 -29.35 -24.50
CA CYS A 53 10.79 -30.57 -24.23
C CYS A 53 9.39 -30.56 -24.87
N ARG A 54 9.19 -31.35 -25.92
CA ARG A 54 7.91 -31.43 -26.66
C ARG A 54 6.93 -32.48 -26.12
N ARG A 55 7.20 -33.11 -24.98
CA ARG A 55 6.35 -34.19 -24.44
C ARG A 55 5.07 -33.65 -23.78
N THR A 56 3.98 -34.39 -23.93
CA THR A 56 2.66 -34.14 -23.29
C THR A 56 2.31 -35.30 -22.34
N PRO A 57 3.01 -35.41 -21.20
CA PRO A 57 2.85 -36.55 -20.30
C PRO A 57 1.44 -36.60 -19.67
N ALA A 58 0.94 -37.82 -19.42
CA ALA A 58 -0.27 -38.02 -18.62
C ALA A 58 -0.09 -37.52 -17.18
N ARG A 59 1.12 -37.64 -16.62
CA ARG A 59 1.52 -37.13 -15.31
C ARG A 59 2.74 -36.23 -15.41
N LEU A 60 2.49 -34.93 -15.55
CA LEU A 60 3.54 -33.92 -15.70
C LEU A 60 4.47 -33.86 -14.49
N ASP A 61 3.96 -34.11 -13.28
CA ASP A 61 4.74 -34.16 -12.04
C ASP A 61 5.80 -35.26 -12.06
N ARG A 62 5.45 -36.44 -12.59
CA ARG A 62 6.39 -37.56 -12.76
C ARG A 62 7.37 -37.28 -13.88
N HIS A 63 6.91 -36.71 -14.99
CA HIS A 63 7.77 -36.35 -16.11
C HIS A 63 8.82 -35.29 -15.72
N LEU A 64 8.44 -34.27 -14.93
CA LEU A 64 9.38 -33.25 -14.45
C LEU A 64 10.51 -33.81 -13.56
N ARG A 65 10.36 -35.02 -13.01
CA ARG A 65 11.45 -35.71 -12.30
C ARG A 65 12.51 -36.30 -13.23
N GLN A 66 12.19 -36.50 -14.51
CA GLN A 66 13.11 -37.01 -15.52
C GLN A 66 14.03 -35.92 -16.08
N HIS A 67 13.66 -34.66 -15.91
CA HIS A 67 14.51 -33.50 -16.19
C HIS A 67 15.56 -33.39 -15.08
N ALA A 68 16.78 -33.84 -15.39
CA ALA A 68 17.93 -33.86 -14.48
C ALA A 68 18.45 -32.44 -14.21
N GLU A 69 18.28 -31.53 -15.16
CA GLU A 69 18.65 -30.12 -15.10
C GLU A 69 17.78 -29.30 -14.12
N LEU A 70 16.62 -29.83 -13.71
CA LEU A 70 15.73 -29.15 -12.80
C LEU A 70 15.95 -29.58 -11.35
N SER A 71 16.36 -28.62 -10.52
CA SER A 71 16.31 -28.75 -9.06
C SER A 71 14.87 -28.96 -8.55
N THR A 72 14.71 -29.40 -7.32
CA THR A 72 13.38 -29.55 -6.67
C THR A 72 12.56 -28.25 -6.72
N SER A 73 13.21 -27.08 -6.57
CA SER A 73 12.56 -25.78 -6.73
C SER A 73 12.18 -25.51 -8.20
N GLY A 74 13.10 -25.79 -9.12
CA GLY A 74 12.87 -25.64 -10.56
C GLY A 74 11.68 -26.48 -11.06
N ARG A 75 11.54 -27.72 -10.56
CA ARG A 75 10.39 -28.60 -10.86
C ARG A 75 9.07 -28.00 -10.34
N LYS A 76 9.07 -27.41 -9.16
CA LYS A 76 7.88 -26.75 -8.57
C LYS A 76 7.49 -25.51 -9.37
N GLU A 77 8.46 -24.71 -9.79
CA GLU A 77 8.23 -23.54 -10.65
C GLU A 77 7.73 -23.93 -12.04
N ALA A 78 8.34 -24.94 -12.67
CA ALA A 78 7.90 -25.52 -13.93
C ALA A 78 6.44 -25.98 -13.83
N MET A 79 6.10 -26.75 -12.78
CA MET A 79 4.72 -27.15 -12.50
C MET A 79 3.79 -25.93 -12.35
N GLY A 80 4.22 -24.89 -11.64
CA GLY A 80 3.47 -23.64 -11.50
C GLY A 80 3.24 -22.92 -12.84
N ARG A 81 4.26 -22.88 -13.72
CA ARG A 81 4.15 -22.32 -15.07
C ARG A 81 3.17 -23.11 -15.92
N ALA A 82 3.24 -24.43 -15.92
CA ALA A 82 2.30 -25.29 -16.65
C ALA A 82 0.85 -25.06 -16.22
N LYS A 83 0.59 -25.01 -14.91
CA LYS A 83 -0.75 -24.71 -14.36
C LYS A 83 -1.26 -23.33 -14.79
N ARG A 84 -0.40 -22.30 -14.74
CA ARG A 84 -0.74 -20.95 -15.21
C ARG A 84 -1.06 -20.93 -16.70
N ARG A 85 -0.24 -21.57 -17.55
CA ARG A 85 -0.46 -21.64 -19.00
C ARG A 85 -1.76 -22.37 -19.35
N LYS A 86 -2.10 -23.45 -18.63
CA LYS A 86 -3.38 -24.15 -18.83
C LYS A 86 -4.57 -23.25 -18.49
N VAL A 87 -4.55 -22.62 -17.31
CA VAL A 87 -5.63 -21.71 -16.90
C VAL A 87 -5.73 -20.50 -17.83
N ALA A 88 -4.62 -19.96 -18.32
CA ALA A 88 -4.62 -18.89 -19.31
C ALA A 88 -5.33 -19.31 -20.61
N ARG A 89 -5.07 -20.53 -21.11
CA ARG A 89 -5.75 -21.11 -22.28
C ARG A 89 -7.24 -21.34 -22.03
N GLU A 90 -7.61 -21.88 -20.88
CA GLU A 90 -9.02 -22.06 -20.52
C GLU A 90 -9.76 -20.73 -20.38
N LEU A 91 -9.12 -19.69 -19.82
CA LEU A 91 -9.68 -18.34 -19.77
C LEU A 91 -9.79 -17.71 -21.17
N GLN A 92 -8.84 -17.98 -22.07
CA GLN A 92 -8.89 -17.52 -23.45
C GLN A 92 -10.03 -18.22 -24.23
N TRP A 93 -10.19 -19.53 -24.05
CA TRP A 93 -11.33 -20.28 -24.58
C TRP A 93 -12.67 -19.72 -24.05
N LEU A 94 -12.76 -19.50 -22.73
CA LEU A 94 -13.94 -18.91 -22.10
C LEU A 94 -14.23 -17.50 -22.62
N ARG A 95 -13.22 -16.72 -23.03
CA ARG A 95 -13.44 -15.44 -23.72
C ARG A 95 -14.01 -15.63 -25.11
N SER A 96 -13.51 -16.62 -25.87
CA SER A 96 -14.00 -16.88 -27.23
C SER A 96 -15.46 -17.36 -27.28
N THR A 97 -15.97 -17.99 -26.22
CA THR A 97 -17.38 -18.42 -26.15
C THR A 97 -18.37 -17.29 -25.88
N GLN A 98 -17.91 -16.03 -25.75
CA GLN A 98 -18.73 -14.85 -25.46
C GLN A 98 -19.77 -15.06 -24.34
N PRO A 99 -19.34 -15.40 -23.12
CA PRO A 99 -20.25 -15.66 -22.01
C PRO A 99 -21.06 -14.41 -21.65
N ALA A 100 -22.32 -14.60 -21.23
CA ALA A 100 -23.23 -13.52 -20.84
C ALA A 100 -22.62 -12.56 -19.79
N ILE A 101 -21.73 -13.07 -18.93
CA ILE A 101 -20.90 -12.25 -18.05
C ILE A 101 -19.46 -12.28 -18.58
N PRO A 102 -18.88 -11.13 -18.96
CA PRO A 102 -17.56 -11.08 -19.58
C PRO A 102 -16.45 -11.51 -18.62
N VAL A 103 -15.42 -12.17 -19.16
CA VAL A 103 -14.21 -12.57 -18.44
C VAL A 103 -13.26 -11.38 -18.37
N VAL A 104 -12.97 -10.89 -17.16
CA VAL A 104 -12.25 -9.61 -16.95
C VAL A 104 -10.77 -9.75 -16.61
N SER A 105 -10.34 -10.92 -16.13
CA SER A 105 -8.94 -11.19 -15.82
C SER A 105 -8.10 -11.15 -17.08
N GLN A 106 -6.88 -10.63 -16.99
CA GLN A 106 -5.88 -10.74 -18.04
C GLN A 106 -4.72 -11.58 -17.51
N LEU A 107 -4.89 -12.90 -17.53
CA LEU A 107 -3.78 -13.81 -17.32
C LEU A 107 -3.05 -13.92 -18.66
N ALA A 108 -1.87 -13.31 -18.78
CA ALA A 108 -1.08 -13.42 -20.00
C ALA A 108 -0.80 -14.90 -20.28
N SER A 109 -1.37 -15.43 -21.37
CA SER A 109 -0.82 -16.60 -22.02
C SER A 109 0.56 -16.18 -22.50
N SER A 110 1.61 -16.59 -21.80
CA SER A 110 2.95 -16.57 -22.36
C SER A 110 2.93 -17.59 -23.51
N SER A 111 2.43 -17.20 -24.68
CA SER A 111 2.85 -17.79 -25.95
C SER A 111 4.32 -17.37 -26.14
N GLU A 112 5.20 -18.02 -25.39
CA GLU A 112 6.57 -18.28 -25.84
C GLU A 112 6.42 -19.16 -27.07
N GLY A 113 6.17 -18.50 -28.20
CA GLY A 113 5.74 -19.08 -29.48
C GLY A 113 5.62 -18.01 -30.57
N GLU A 114 5.54 -16.72 -30.22
CA GLU A 114 5.64 -15.59 -31.15
C GLU A 114 6.55 -14.49 -30.57
N ARG A 115 7.82 -14.86 -30.34
CA ARG A 115 8.99 -13.95 -30.36
C ARG A 115 10.31 -14.72 -30.15
N ASP A 116 10.47 -15.84 -30.84
CA ASP A 116 11.79 -16.32 -31.26
C ASP A 116 12.02 -15.79 -32.69
N SER A 117 12.06 -14.47 -32.80
CA SER A 117 13.01 -13.86 -33.72
C SER A 117 14.15 -13.44 -32.81
N GLU A 118 14.86 -14.43 -32.26
CA GLU A 118 16.26 -14.24 -31.96
C GLU A 118 16.89 -13.90 -33.30
N ASP A 119 17.02 -12.61 -33.56
CA ASP A 119 17.98 -12.13 -34.53
C ASP A 119 19.29 -12.84 -34.19
N PRO A 120 19.84 -13.69 -35.08
CA PRO A 120 21.10 -14.38 -34.84
C PRO A 120 22.25 -13.41 -34.53
N GLU A 121 22.04 -12.10 -34.73
CA GLU A 121 22.98 -11.05 -34.41
C GLU A 121 22.83 -10.44 -32.99
N ALA A 122 21.72 -10.68 -32.28
CA ALA A 122 21.50 -10.15 -30.93
C ALA A 122 22.37 -10.81 -29.82
N GLY A 123 23.10 -11.87 -30.17
CA GLY A 123 24.11 -12.51 -29.32
C GLY A 123 25.55 -12.06 -29.63
N ARG A 124 25.78 -11.18 -30.61
CA ARG A 124 27.13 -10.72 -30.91
C ARG A 124 27.57 -9.67 -29.86
N PRO A 125 28.70 -9.89 -29.15
CA PRO A 125 29.24 -8.87 -28.28
C PRO A 125 29.52 -7.61 -29.11
N CYS A 126 28.98 -6.46 -28.69
CA CYS A 126 29.21 -5.19 -29.36
C CYS A 126 30.71 -4.96 -29.55
N ALA A 127 31.14 -4.60 -30.76
CA ALA A 127 32.55 -4.39 -31.09
C ALA A 127 33.19 -3.30 -30.20
N ASP A 128 32.41 -2.28 -29.83
CA ASP A 128 32.85 -1.19 -28.97
C ASP A 128 33.11 -1.63 -27.51
N ARG A 129 34.30 -1.27 -26.99
CA ARG A 129 34.67 -1.54 -25.59
C ARG A 129 33.79 -0.77 -24.60
N GLY A 130 33.32 0.43 -24.97
CA GLY A 130 32.43 1.24 -24.15
C GLY A 130 31.07 0.57 -23.95
N CYS A 131 30.47 0.10 -25.04
CA CYS A 131 29.20 -0.62 -25.03
C CYS A 131 29.29 -1.94 -24.24
N ARG A 132 30.36 -2.73 -24.41
CA ARG A 132 30.56 -3.96 -23.60
C ARG A 132 30.57 -3.68 -22.11
N ARG A 133 31.34 -2.68 -21.67
CA ARG A 133 31.40 -2.27 -20.25
C ARG A 133 30.04 -1.77 -19.74
N ALA A 134 29.30 -1.03 -20.56
CA ALA A 134 27.96 -0.55 -20.21
C ALA A 134 26.97 -1.72 -20.05
N THR A 135 26.97 -2.67 -20.98
CA THR A 135 26.12 -3.87 -20.93
C THR A 135 26.48 -4.75 -19.72
N GLU A 136 27.76 -4.96 -19.45
CA GLU A 136 28.23 -5.69 -18.26
C GLU A 136 27.79 -5.00 -16.97
N ARG A 137 27.89 -3.67 -16.88
CA ARG A 137 27.40 -2.89 -15.72
C ARG A 137 25.89 -3.05 -15.54
N ILE A 138 25.11 -2.96 -16.62
CA ILE A 138 23.65 -3.12 -16.58
C ILE A 138 23.28 -4.56 -16.16
N GLN A 139 23.95 -5.57 -16.72
CA GLN A 139 23.75 -6.96 -16.33
C GLN A 139 24.11 -7.18 -14.86
N ALA A 140 25.23 -6.64 -14.38
CA ALA A 140 25.59 -6.69 -12.96
C ALA A 140 24.52 -6.03 -12.08
N GLN A 141 24.02 -4.85 -12.45
CA GLN A 141 22.92 -4.18 -11.75
C GLN A 141 21.62 -5.00 -11.75
N LEU A 142 21.27 -5.65 -12.86
CA LEU A 142 20.09 -6.52 -12.94
C LEU A 142 20.23 -7.75 -12.04
N THR A 143 21.42 -8.36 -12.01
CA THR A 143 21.68 -9.49 -11.10
C THR A 143 21.64 -9.07 -9.63
N ASP A 144 22.19 -7.90 -9.29
CA ASP A 144 22.15 -7.36 -7.93
C ASP A 144 20.72 -7.03 -7.51
N LEU A 145 19.94 -6.36 -8.37
CA LEU A 145 18.54 -6.07 -8.11
C LEU A 145 17.72 -7.36 -7.93
N GLY A 146 18.00 -8.41 -8.71
CA GLY A 146 17.42 -9.74 -8.54
C GLY A 146 17.74 -10.35 -7.16
N LYS A 147 18.98 -10.21 -6.67
CA LYS A 147 19.39 -10.62 -5.32
C LYS A 147 18.68 -9.79 -4.24
N GLN A 148 18.52 -8.49 -4.43
CA GLN A 148 17.80 -7.62 -3.50
C GLN A 148 16.31 -8.00 -3.40
N VAL A 149 15.64 -8.24 -4.54
CA VAL A 149 14.23 -8.64 -4.57
C VAL A 149 14.02 -10.00 -3.91
N THR A 150 14.91 -10.97 -4.13
CA THR A 150 14.84 -12.28 -3.46
C THR A 150 15.06 -12.16 -1.96
N LYS A 151 16.03 -11.36 -1.51
CA LYS A 151 16.25 -11.03 -0.08
C LYS A 151 15.04 -10.33 0.54
N MET A 152 14.44 -9.35 -0.12
CA MET A 152 13.22 -8.69 0.37
C MET A 152 12.06 -9.69 0.49
N ARG A 153 11.88 -10.59 -0.48
CA ARG A 153 10.86 -11.64 -0.43
C ARG A 153 11.08 -12.59 0.76
N SER A 154 12.32 -13.04 1.02
CA SER A 154 12.61 -13.90 2.17
C SER A 154 12.35 -13.19 3.50
N THR A 155 12.75 -11.92 3.62
CA THR A 155 12.50 -11.11 4.82
C THR A 155 11.00 -10.91 5.07
N LEU A 156 10.21 -10.61 4.02
CA LEU A 156 8.75 -10.48 4.13
C LEU A 156 8.09 -11.79 4.57
N LEU A 157 8.56 -12.94 4.08
CA LEU A 157 8.08 -14.25 4.51
C LEU A 157 8.41 -14.52 5.98
N GLN A 158 9.62 -14.15 6.43
CA GLN A 158 10.05 -14.30 7.82
C GLN A 158 9.23 -13.40 8.77
N ILE A 159 9.04 -12.12 8.43
CA ILE A 159 8.17 -11.20 9.19
C ILE A 159 6.75 -11.73 9.27
N THR A 160 6.22 -12.25 8.15
CA THR A 160 4.88 -12.84 8.10
C THR A 160 4.78 -14.08 8.98
N ARG A 161 5.84 -14.88 9.09
CA ARG A 161 5.92 -16.04 9.99
C ARG A 161 5.92 -15.60 11.46
N LEU A 162 6.79 -14.66 11.83
CA LEU A 162 6.87 -14.12 13.20
C LEU A 162 5.54 -13.50 13.64
N TYR A 163 4.87 -12.75 12.76
CA TYR A 163 3.55 -12.18 13.04
C TYR A 163 2.48 -13.25 13.33
N ARG A 164 2.57 -14.43 12.69
CA ARG A 164 1.66 -15.56 12.97
C ARG A 164 1.96 -16.20 14.32
N GLU A 165 3.24 -16.35 14.67
CA GLU A 165 3.68 -16.93 15.94
C GLU A 165 3.23 -16.04 17.11
N LEU A 166 3.43 -14.71 17.01
CA LEU A 166 2.92 -13.72 17.97
C LEU A 166 1.38 -13.80 18.12
N ARG A 167 0.65 -13.91 17.01
CA ARG A 167 -0.83 -14.05 17.05
C ARG A 167 -1.30 -15.36 17.68
N LYS A 168 -0.58 -16.47 17.50
CA LYS A 168 -0.93 -17.75 18.16
C LYS A 168 -0.75 -17.67 19.68
N GLY A 169 0.30 -16.99 20.15
CA GLY A 169 0.55 -16.76 21.58
C GLY A 169 -0.54 -15.91 22.25
N GLU A 170 -0.98 -14.83 21.60
CA GLU A 170 -2.04 -13.97 22.13
C GLU A 170 -3.43 -14.64 22.11
N GLY A 171 -3.70 -15.46 21.09
CA GLY A 171 -4.95 -16.22 20.96
C GLY A 171 -5.11 -17.32 22.03
N GLY A 172 -4.02 -18.01 22.38
CA GLY A 172 -4.01 -19.06 23.41
C GLY A 172 -4.28 -18.53 24.82
N ARG A 173 -3.67 -17.39 25.19
CA ARG A 173 -3.91 -16.75 26.50
C ARG A 173 -5.35 -16.20 26.62
N ARG A 174 -5.94 -15.71 25.52
CA ARG A 174 -7.34 -15.24 25.52
C ARG A 174 -8.36 -16.38 25.58
N ARG A 175 -8.08 -17.54 24.97
CA ARG A 175 -8.96 -18.72 25.07
C ARG A 175 -8.95 -19.34 26.47
N ARG A 176 -7.79 -19.46 27.13
CA ARG A 176 -7.71 -19.93 28.53
C ARG A 176 -8.35 -18.97 29.54
N LYS A 177 -8.23 -17.63 29.36
CA LYS A 177 -8.91 -16.65 30.23
C LYS A 177 -10.42 -16.56 30.00
N ARG A 178 -10.94 -16.84 28.79
CA ARG A 178 -12.39 -16.91 28.52
C ARG A 178 -13.01 -18.22 29.01
N ALA A 179 -12.34 -19.35 28.83
CA ALA A 179 -12.83 -20.65 29.31
C ALA A 179 -12.98 -20.73 30.85
N ARG A 180 -12.22 -19.91 31.61
CA ARG A 180 -12.30 -19.83 33.08
C ARG A 180 -13.32 -18.83 33.61
N ARG A 181 -13.99 -18.04 32.75
CA ARG A 181 -14.94 -16.97 33.13
C ARG A 181 -16.34 -17.15 32.54
N THR A 182 -16.62 -18.25 31.84
CA THR A 182 -17.94 -18.57 31.29
C THR A 182 -18.51 -19.82 31.97
N ARG A 183 -18.95 -19.65 33.22
CA ARG A 183 -19.96 -20.47 33.91
C ARG A 183 -20.98 -19.50 34.51
N SER A 184 -21.76 -18.86 33.64
CA SER A 184 -22.94 -18.10 34.04
C SER A 184 -23.99 -18.26 32.94
N PRO A 185 -25.27 -18.48 33.27
CA PRO A 185 -26.31 -18.82 32.30
C PRO A 185 -26.61 -17.64 31.35
N PRO A 186 -27.06 -17.91 30.11
CA PRO A 186 -27.44 -16.87 29.18
C PRO A 186 -28.75 -16.20 29.61
N ALA A 187 -28.76 -14.86 29.67
CA ALA A 187 -29.97 -14.08 29.85
C ALA A 187 -30.85 -14.13 28.58
N PRO A 188 -32.19 -14.11 28.70
CA PRO A 188 -33.11 -14.25 27.58
C PRO A 188 -33.14 -13.00 26.69
N PRO A 189 -33.51 -13.16 25.40
CA PRO A 189 -33.56 -12.06 24.44
C PRO A 189 -34.78 -11.14 24.69
N PRO A 190 -34.66 -9.81 24.52
CA PRO A 190 -35.83 -8.94 24.57
C PRO A 190 -36.69 -9.10 23.29
N PRO A 191 -38.03 -9.02 23.41
CA PRO A 191 -38.95 -9.11 22.28
C PRO A 191 -38.90 -7.83 21.44
N GLY A 192 -39.15 -7.99 20.15
CA GLY A 192 -39.11 -6.92 19.17
C GLY A 192 -40.47 -6.35 18.77
N ARG A 193 -40.35 -5.23 18.06
CA ARG A 193 -41.24 -4.61 17.05
C ARG A 193 -42.33 -3.63 17.51
N GLY A 194 -42.43 -2.58 16.69
CA GLY A 194 -43.53 -1.62 16.58
C GLY A 194 -43.23 -0.32 17.34
N ALA A 195 -43.39 0.89 16.81
CA ALA A 195 -43.90 1.35 15.52
C ALA A 195 -43.45 2.81 15.33
N ALA A 196 -43.63 3.31 14.11
CA ALA A 196 -43.19 4.59 13.60
C ALA A 196 -43.65 5.81 14.40
N GLY A 197 -42.78 6.82 14.49
CA GLY A 197 -43.09 8.17 14.93
C GLY A 197 -42.02 9.10 14.38
N GLY A 198 -42.32 9.74 13.24
CA GLY A 198 -41.41 10.65 12.57
C GLY A 198 -41.22 11.93 13.38
N LEU A 199 -39.96 12.29 13.65
CA LEU A 199 -39.57 13.62 14.06
C LEU A 199 -38.29 13.98 13.30
N THR A 200 -38.46 15.04 12.52
CA THR A 200 -37.53 15.88 11.74
C THR A 200 -36.04 15.79 12.11
N PRO A 201 -35.12 15.70 11.13
CA PRO A 201 -33.68 15.78 11.39
C PRO A 201 -33.33 17.18 11.92
N PRO A 202 -32.61 17.30 13.05
CA PRO A 202 -32.08 18.59 13.48
C PRO A 202 -31.00 19.04 12.49
N GLU A 203 -30.99 20.34 12.20
CA GLU A 203 -30.01 21.01 11.35
C GLU A 203 -28.55 20.66 11.69
N PRO A 204 -27.65 20.62 10.70
CA PRO A 204 -26.25 20.26 10.93
C PRO A 204 -25.55 21.36 11.75
N PRO A 205 -24.90 21.00 12.87
CA PRO A 205 -24.14 21.99 13.64
C PRO A 205 -22.92 22.44 12.83
N GLU A 206 -22.75 23.76 12.82
CA GLU A 206 -21.59 24.56 12.47
C GLU A 206 -20.26 23.78 12.38
N ALA A 207 -19.52 24.00 11.30
CA ALA A 207 -18.30 23.27 10.96
C ALA A 207 -17.23 23.45 12.05
N LEU A 208 -17.16 22.52 13.01
CA LEU A 208 -16.08 22.51 13.99
C LEU A 208 -14.75 22.11 13.35
N GLU A 209 -13.89 23.10 13.17
CA GLU A 209 -12.47 22.90 12.91
C GLU A 209 -11.82 22.11 14.06
N PRO A 210 -10.80 21.26 13.80
CA PRO A 210 -10.07 20.51 14.81
C PRO A 210 -9.43 21.35 15.93
N THR A 211 -9.39 22.67 15.77
CA THR A 211 -8.91 23.66 16.73
C THR A 211 -9.92 24.05 17.80
N ALA A 212 -11.18 23.61 17.70
CA ALA A 212 -12.25 24.01 18.62
C ALA A 212 -12.09 23.51 20.08
N TYR A 213 -11.06 22.72 20.36
CA TYR A 213 -10.76 22.22 21.71
C TYR A 213 -9.35 22.63 22.08
N PRO A 214 -9.17 23.79 22.74
CA PRO A 214 -7.84 24.28 23.11
C PRO A 214 -7.16 23.25 23.99
N PHE A 215 -5.88 23.04 23.72
CA PHE A 215 -5.06 22.17 24.54
C PHE A 215 -4.84 22.83 25.90
N PRO A 216 -4.86 22.06 27.02
CA PRO A 216 -4.63 22.63 28.35
C PRO A 216 -3.15 22.99 28.55
N ASP A 217 -2.70 24.08 27.92
CA ASP A 217 -1.32 24.58 28.01
C ASP A 217 -0.93 24.97 29.45
N HIS A 218 -1.89 25.11 30.37
CA HIS A 218 -1.64 25.37 31.79
C HIS A 218 -1.19 24.13 32.58
N VAL A 219 -1.22 22.91 32.01
CA VAL A 219 -0.90 21.67 32.71
C VAL A 219 0.57 21.29 32.47
N PRO A 220 1.48 21.44 33.47
CA PRO A 220 2.92 21.24 33.25
C PRO A 220 3.27 19.82 32.80
N ALA A 221 2.62 18.81 33.39
CA ALA A 221 2.86 17.41 33.05
C ALA A 221 2.57 17.07 31.58
N LEU A 222 1.55 17.71 30.97
CA LEU A 222 1.20 17.50 29.57
C LEU A 222 2.19 18.21 28.63
N ASN A 223 2.63 19.42 28.99
CA ASN A 223 3.64 20.14 28.20
C ASN A 223 5.00 19.43 28.23
N LEU A 224 5.43 18.97 29.41
CA LEU A 224 6.68 18.23 29.56
C LEU A 224 6.67 16.97 28.67
N LEU A 225 5.61 16.17 28.77
CA LEU A 225 5.47 14.96 27.95
C LEU A 225 5.44 15.26 26.44
N LEU A 226 4.77 16.34 26.01
CA LEU A 226 4.77 16.71 24.60
C LEU A 226 6.15 17.20 24.12
N GLY A 227 6.90 17.89 24.98
CA GLY A 227 8.29 18.30 24.68
C GLY A 227 9.24 17.10 24.58
N GLU A 228 9.13 16.13 25.49
CA GLU A 228 9.88 14.86 25.43
C GLU A 228 9.53 14.06 24.16
N PHE A 229 8.24 13.98 23.83
CA PHE A 229 7.77 13.34 22.61
C PHE A 229 8.26 14.07 21.35
N GLU A 230 8.28 15.40 21.35
CA GLU A 230 8.85 16.20 20.27
C GLU A 230 10.34 15.89 20.06
N GLY A 231 11.13 15.92 21.14
CA GLY A 231 12.55 15.57 21.11
C GLY A 231 12.79 14.16 20.56
N TYR A 232 12.00 13.18 21.02
CA TYR A 232 12.05 11.81 20.51
C TYR A 232 11.73 11.70 19.02
N GLN A 233 10.75 12.48 18.52
CA GLN A 233 10.37 12.47 17.11
C GLN A 233 11.37 13.18 16.19
N LEU A 234 12.08 14.20 16.70
CA LEU A 234 13.09 14.94 15.96
C LEU A 234 14.42 14.17 15.87
N GLY A 235 14.79 13.44 16.92
CA GLY A 235 16.10 12.79 17.02
C GLY A 235 17.26 13.79 17.04
N SER A 236 18.47 13.33 16.74
CA SER A 236 19.69 14.13 16.88
C SER A 236 19.87 15.20 15.80
N GLU A 237 19.49 14.92 14.55
CA GLU A 237 19.75 15.79 13.39
C GLU A 237 18.50 16.00 12.52
N PRO A 238 17.52 16.79 12.98
CA PRO A 238 16.26 16.96 12.26
C PRO A 238 16.38 17.94 11.08
N THR A 239 15.99 17.47 9.89
CA THR A 239 15.81 18.35 8.72
C THR A 239 14.69 19.38 8.93
N PRO A 240 14.71 20.55 8.24
CA PRO A 240 13.60 21.52 8.32
C PRO A 240 12.23 20.92 7.99
N ARG A 241 12.20 20.00 7.01
CA ARG A 241 10.98 19.27 6.64
C ARG A 241 10.49 18.35 7.77
N LEU A 242 11.42 17.69 8.48
CA LEU A 242 11.05 16.86 9.63
C LEU A 242 10.45 17.73 10.75
N ARG A 243 11.04 18.89 11.05
CA ARG A 243 10.49 19.84 12.05
C ARG A 243 9.04 20.20 11.74
N ASN A 244 8.75 20.63 10.51
CA ASN A 244 7.38 20.97 10.08
C ASN A 244 6.39 19.79 10.21
N ASN A 245 6.85 18.58 9.89
CA ASN A 245 6.03 17.36 10.04
C ASN A 245 5.74 17.05 11.51
N VAL A 246 6.72 17.24 12.39
CA VAL A 246 6.58 17.04 13.84
C VAL A 246 5.66 18.10 14.43
N THR A 247 5.83 19.38 14.12
CA THR A 247 4.92 20.46 14.53
C THR A 247 3.47 20.15 14.11
N SER A 248 3.27 19.73 12.86
CA SER A 248 1.96 19.30 12.38
C SER A 248 1.42 18.08 13.14
N LYS A 249 2.29 17.15 13.55
CA LYS A 249 1.91 15.97 14.34
C LYS A 249 1.46 16.38 15.74
N LEU A 250 2.23 17.24 16.41
CA LEU A 250 1.92 17.78 17.73
C LEU A 250 0.61 18.53 17.73
N GLY A 251 0.33 19.37 16.72
CA GLY A 251 -0.97 20.05 16.60
C GLY A 251 -2.16 19.09 16.59
N ARG A 252 -2.04 17.94 15.92
CA ARG A 252 -3.10 16.91 15.89
C ARG A 252 -3.25 16.15 17.22
N ILE A 253 -2.15 15.96 17.95
CA ILE A 253 -2.15 15.36 19.29
C ILE A 253 -2.76 16.35 20.29
N LYS A 254 -2.37 17.63 20.24
CA LYS A 254 -2.94 18.71 21.05
C LYS A 254 -4.46 18.79 20.89
N ALA A 255 -4.97 18.73 19.66
CA ALA A 255 -6.41 18.69 19.38
C ALA A 255 -7.13 17.48 20.01
N PHE A 256 -6.49 16.30 20.02
CA PHE A 256 -7.02 15.11 20.69
C PHE A 256 -7.04 15.30 22.21
N LEU A 257 -5.93 15.75 22.79
CA LEU A 257 -5.80 15.95 24.23
C LEU A 257 -6.76 17.03 24.75
N GLY A 258 -6.90 18.16 24.05
CA GLY A 258 -7.89 19.20 24.37
C GLY A 258 -9.33 18.67 24.38
N TYR A 259 -9.70 17.84 23.40
CA TYR A 259 -11.03 17.21 23.40
C TYR A 259 -11.25 16.26 24.57
N MET A 260 -10.25 15.43 24.87
CA MET A 260 -10.32 14.42 25.92
C MET A 260 -10.33 15.04 27.31
N ALA A 261 -9.55 16.12 27.55
CA ALA A 261 -9.42 16.78 28.84
C ALA A 261 -10.58 17.73 29.21
N ARG A 262 -11.49 18.04 28.26
CA ARG A 262 -12.58 18.99 28.53
C ARG A 262 -13.46 18.53 29.71
N GLY A 263 -13.60 19.37 30.73
CA GLY A 263 -14.38 19.07 31.94
C GLY A 263 -13.66 18.14 32.93
N THR A 264 -12.37 17.89 32.75
CA THR A 264 -11.54 17.21 33.76
C THR A 264 -10.92 18.26 34.69
N ALA A 265 -11.04 18.05 36.00
CA ALA A 265 -10.45 18.93 37.01
C ALA A 265 -8.91 18.84 37.04
N GLU A 266 -8.35 17.63 36.92
CA GLU A 266 -6.90 17.40 37.02
C GLU A 266 -6.36 16.65 35.78
N PRO A 267 -6.15 17.30 34.62
CA PRO A 267 -5.61 16.63 33.44
C PRO A 267 -4.16 16.13 33.61
N GLY A 268 -3.47 16.52 34.68
CA GLY A 268 -2.08 16.12 34.96
C GLY A 268 -1.93 14.63 35.31
N ASP A 269 -2.99 13.97 35.76
CA ASP A 269 -2.99 12.55 36.16
C ASP A 269 -3.17 11.56 35.00
N PHE A 270 -3.50 12.07 33.81
CA PHE A 270 -3.82 11.34 32.58
C PHE A 270 -5.05 10.41 32.64
N LEU A 271 -5.79 10.35 33.75
CA LEU A 271 -6.97 9.47 33.91
C LEU A 271 -8.09 9.81 32.92
N PHE A 272 -8.18 11.07 32.48
CA PHE A 272 -9.12 11.52 31.45
C PHE A 272 -8.98 10.77 30.12
N LEU A 273 -7.83 10.17 29.83
CA LEU A 273 -7.62 9.35 28.64
C LEU A 273 -8.33 8.00 28.72
N ASN A 274 -8.62 7.48 29.92
CA ASN A 274 -9.28 6.19 30.14
C ASN A 274 -10.82 6.27 29.94
N GLN A 275 -11.24 6.92 28.86
CA GLN A 275 -12.65 7.11 28.52
C GLN A 275 -12.90 6.62 27.08
N PRO A 276 -13.06 5.30 26.85
CA PRO A 276 -13.19 4.74 25.50
C PRO A 276 -14.40 5.28 24.74
N ALA A 277 -15.49 5.62 25.44
CA ALA A 277 -16.65 6.28 24.83
C ALA A 277 -16.29 7.65 24.25
N ARG A 278 -15.47 8.43 24.97
CA ARG A 278 -15.03 9.75 24.54
C ARG A 278 -14.03 9.70 23.38
N ILE A 279 -13.14 8.70 23.36
CA ILE A 279 -12.25 8.43 22.22
C ILE A 279 -13.08 8.15 20.95
N ARG A 280 -14.13 7.33 21.06
CA ARG A 280 -15.05 7.07 19.93
C ARG A 280 -15.81 8.33 19.52
N ALA A 281 -16.28 9.13 20.47
CA ALA A 281 -16.97 10.40 20.20
C ALA A 281 -16.05 11.39 19.46
N TRP A 282 -14.78 11.51 19.85
CA TRP A 282 -13.79 12.30 19.13
C TRP A 282 -13.60 11.83 17.69
N ALA A 283 -13.45 10.52 17.49
CA ALA A 283 -13.30 9.96 16.15
C ALA A 283 -14.55 10.14 15.28
N ALA A 284 -15.75 10.11 15.88
CA ALA A 284 -16.99 10.43 15.19
C ALA A 284 -17.06 11.93 14.83
N ARG A 285 -16.63 12.81 15.74
CA ARG A 285 -16.52 14.27 15.51
C ARG A 285 -15.59 14.59 14.35
N LEU A 286 -14.43 13.93 14.28
CA LEU A 286 -13.55 14.04 13.11
C LEU A 286 -14.31 13.72 11.81
N GLY A 287 -15.19 12.71 11.83
CA GLY A 287 -16.03 12.33 10.68
C GLY A 287 -17.10 13.35 10.28
N GLN A 288 -17.47 14.27 11.16
CA GLN A 288 -18.41 15.36 10.88
C GLN A 288 -17.74 16.57 10.22
N THR A 289 -16.41 16.66 10.29
CA THR A 289 -15.64 17.73 9.63
C THR A 289 -15.54 17.49 8.12
N ARG A 290 -15.24 18.55 7.35
CA ARG A 290 -15.00 18.47 5.90
C ARG A 290 -13.66 17.80 5.52
N MET A 291 -12.98 17.16 6.47
CA MET A 291 -11.68 16.52 6.26
C MET A 291 -11.78 15.24 5.43
N ALA A 292 -10.85 15.07 4.49
CA ALA A 292 -10.69 13.85 3.72
C ALA A 292 -10.40 12.63 4.62
N GLU A 293 -10.86 11.44 4.19
CA GLU A 293 -10.66 10.17 4.93
C GLU A 293 -9.17 9.89 5.28
N PRO A 294 -8.18 10.12 4.38
CA PRO A 294 -6.77 9.93 4.73
C PRO A 294 -6.29 10.89 5.82
N THR A 295 -6.76 12.14 5.81
CA THR A 295 -6.43 13.14 6.82
C THR A 295 -6.94 12.69 8.19
N ARG A 296 -8.20 12.24 8.28
CA ARG A 296 -8.77 11.67 9.52
C ARG A 296 -7.99 10.46 10.00
N GLN A 297 -7.56 9.58 9.10
CA GLN A 297 -6.70 8.46 9.47
C GLN A 297 -5.34 8.94 10.00
N HIS A 298 -4.78 10.01 9.45
CA HIS A 298 -3.52 10.58 9.92
C HIS A 298 -3.63 11.14 11.35
N TYR A 299 -4.73 11.81 11.70
CA TYR A 299 -5.03 12.20 13.09
C TYR A 299 -4.98 10.99 14.04
N LEU A 300 -5.72 9.93 13.71
CA LEU A 300 -5.76 8.72 14.53
C LEU A 300 -4.39 8.02 14.64
N LYS A 301 -3.61 7.99 13.55
CA LYS A 301 -2.26 7.42 13.53
C LYS A 301 -1.30 8.22 14.43
N ASN A 302 -1.36 9.54 14.40
CA ASN A 302 -0.51 10.39 15.24
C ASN A 302 -0.85 10.21 16.72
N VAL A 303 -2.14 10.14 17.06
CA VAL A 303 -2.58 9.80 18.43
C VAL A 303 -2.11 8.41 18.84
N ALA A 304 -2.19 7.41 17.95
CA ALA A 304 -1.69 6.07 18.26
C ALA A 304 -0.18 6.05 18.52
N GLN A 305 0.62 6.82 17.75
CA GLN A 305 2.06 6.95 17.98
C GLN A 305 2.36 7.61 19.34
N PHE A 306 1.64 8.66 19.69
CA PHE A 306 1.77 9.30 21.00
C PHE A 306 1.39 8.36 22.16
N LEU A 307 0.31 7.59 22.02
CA LEU A 307 -0.11 6.61 23.04
C LEU A 307 0.84 5.42 23.14
N ASP A 308 1.49 5.04 22.03
CA ASP A 308 2.56 4.04 22.05
C ASP A 308 3.74 4.59 22.88
N TYR A 309 4.17 5.83 22.66
CA TYR A 309 5.20 6.52 23.45
C TYR A 309 4.84 6.65 24.94
N LEU A 310 3.67 7.20 25.27
CA LEU A 310 3.18 7.31 26.66
C LEU A 310 3.15 5.95 27.39
N SER A 311 2.91 4.86 26.66
CA SER A 311 2.90 3.52 27.27
C SER A 311 4.29 2.91 27.50
N GLU A 312 5.29 3.41 26.80
CA GLU A 312 6.69 2.97 26.92
C GLU A 312 7.44 3.84 27.94
N THR A 313 7.12 5.14 27.99
CA THR A 313 7.71 6.14 28.88
C THR A 313 6.63 6.96 29.59
N PRO A 314 5.89 6.38 30.55
CA PRO A 314 4.89 7.13 31.30
C PRO A 314 5.59 8.16 32.21
N PRO A 315 5.16 9.44 32.21
CA PRO A 315 5.71 10.43 33.12
C PRO A 315 5.35 10.10 34.57
N ALA A 316 6.11 10.59 35.55
CA ALA A 316 5.88 10.33 36.97
C ALA A 316 4.46 10.69 37.45
N ALA A 317 3.83 11.71 36.85
CA ALA A 317 2.46 12.11 37.16
C ALA A 317 1.36 11.16 36.61
N CYS A 318 1.72 10.20 35.73
CA CYS A 318 0.75 9.34 35.06
C CYS A 318 0.17 8.28 36.01
N GLN A 319 -1.12 8.40 36.33
CA GLN A 319 -1.85 7.47 37.18
C GLN A 319 -2.54 6.34 36.39
N LEU A 320 -2.33 6.27 35.07
CA LEU A 320 -2.89 5.20 34.24
C LEU A 320 -2.17 3.87 34.47
N SER A 321 -2.92 2.85 34.88
CA SER A 321 -2.37 1.48 34.92
C SER A 321 -1.90 1.00 33.54
N SER A 322 -0.93 0.09 33.52
CA SER A 322 -0.47 -0.57 32.29
C SER A 322 -1.62 -1.25 31.51
N THR A 323 -2.61 -1.78 32.23
CA THR A 323 -3.81 -2.35 31.63
C THR A 323 -4.68 -1.28 30.96
N ALA A 324 -4.86 -0.12 31.60
CA ALA A 324 -5.60 1.00 31.01
C ALA A 324 -4.93 1.48 29.72
N LEU A 325 -3.60 1.67 29.72
CA LEU A 325 -2.84 2.06 28.52
C LEU A 325 -3.02 1.07 27.36
N VAL A 326 -2.98 -0.23 27.63
CA VAL A 326 -3.22 -1.27 26.61
C VAL A 326 -4.65 -1.18 26.05
N LEU A 327 -5.65 -0.92 26.89
CA LEU A 327 -7.05 -0.79 26.46
C LEU A 327 -7.26 0.48 25.61
N ILE A 328 -6.71 1.62 26.02
CA ILE A 328 -6.77 2.90 25.29
C ILE A 328 -6.12 2.74 23.90
N ARG A 329 -4.91 2.20 23.83
CA ARG A 329 -4.20 1.91 22.56
C ARG A 329 -5.02 0.99 21.65
N ARG A 330 -5.64 -0.04 22.22
CA ARG A 330 -6.48 -0.98 21.47
C ARG A 330 -7.70 -0.30 20.85
N GLU A 331 -8.31 0.64 21.57
CA GLU A 331 -9.48 1.42 21.11
C GLU A 331 -9.10 2.29 19.91
N VAL A 332 -8.02 3.08 20.01
CA VAL A 332 -7.55 3.93 18.89
C VAL A 332 -7.16 3.08 17.68
N ARG A 333 -6.47 1.95 17.89
CA ARG A 333 -6.13 1.02 16.80
C ARG A 333 -7.38 0.38 16.17
N ALA A 334 -8.48 0.20 16.90
CA ALA A 334 -9.74 -0.27 16.35
C ALA A 334 -10.38 0.79 15.44
N LEU A 335 -10.35 2.06 15.84
CA LEU A 335 -10.81 3.20 15.03
C LEU A 335 -10.01 3.33 13.72
N ILE A 336 -8.67 3.22 13.78
CA ILE A 336 -7.81 3.21 12.58
C ILE A 336 -8.21 2.09 11.61
N ARG A 337 -8.51 0.89 12.13
CA ARG A 337 -8.98 -0.23 11.31
C ARG A 337 -10.35 0.05 10.68
N GLY A 338 -11.26 0.69 11.43
CA GLY A 338 -12.59 1.06 10.97
C GLY A 338 -12.57 2.02 9.78
N ILE A 339 -11.66 3.00 9.75
CA ILE A 339 -11.54 3.96 8.65
C ILE A 339 -10.73 3.44 7.45
N ARG A 340 -9.88 2.43 7.64
CA ARG A 340 -8.94 1.93 6.61
C ARG A 340 -9.62 1.61 5.27
N ARG A 341 -10.80 1.00 5.29
CA ARG A 341 -11.53 0.67 4.05
C ARG A 341 -11.91 1.93 3.27
N ARG A 342 -12.40 2.97 3.95
CA ARG A 342 -12.77 4.25 3.32
C ARG A 342 -11.55 5.00 2.78
N VAL A 343 -10.42 4.94 3.50
CA VAL A 343 -9.14 5.48 3.01
C VAL A 343 -8.72 4.81 1.70
N VAL A 344 -8.73 3.48 1.64
CA VAL A 344 -8.36 2.75 0.41
C VAL A 344 -9.29 3.09 -0.75
N VAL A 345 -10.60 3.18 -0.51
CA VAL A 345 -11.57 3.60 -1.56
C VAL A 345 -11.28 5.03 -2.02
N HIS A 346 -10.97 5.95 -1.11
CA HIS A 346 -10.57 7.31 -1.46
C HIS A 346 -9.29 7.32 -2.29
N GLU A 347 -8.24 6.59 -1.88
CA GLU A 347 -6.97 6.49 -2.61
C GLU A 347 -7.17 5.98 -4.05
N VAL A 348 -8.03 4.97 -4.24
CA VAL A 348 -8.38 4.47 -5.58
C VAL A 348 -9.09 5.54 -6.41
N ARG A 349 -10.09 6.23 -5.85
CA ARG A 349 -10.79 7.32 -6.54
C ARG A 349 -9.85 8.46 -6.91
N THR A 350 -8.98 8.86 -5.99
CA THR A 350 -7.96 9.88 -6.24
C THR A 350 -6.99 9.44 -7.31
N LYS A 351 -6.59 8.17 -7.34
CA LYS A 351 -5.73 7.62 -8.39
C LYS A 351 -6.40 7.68 -9.75
N GLN A 352 -7.65 7.22 -9.87
CA GLN A 352 -8.42 7.27 -11.11
C GLN A 352 -8.63 8.71 -11.61
N ALA A 353 -8.95 9.64 -10.70
CA ALA A 353 -9.10 11.06 -11.04
C ALA A 353 -7.77 11.74 -11.44
N LYS A 354 -6.63 11.23 -10.95
CA LYS A 354 -5.30 11.66 -11.40
C LYS A 354 -4.94 11.04 -12.76
N GLU A 355 -5.31 9.78 -12.97
CA GLU A 355 -5.12 9.06 -14.23
C GLU A 355 -5.89 9.72 -15.39
N SER A 356 -7.11 10.20 -15.15
CA SER A 356 -7.89 10.92 -16.16
C SER A 356 -7.32 12.30 -16.53
N ARG A 357 -6.41 12.84 -15.71
CA ARG A 357 -5.69 14.11 -15.96
C ARG A 357 -4.28 13.88 -16.50
N LEU A 358 -3.91 12.64 -16.82
CA LEU A 358 -2.59 12.37 -17.39
C LEU A 358 -2.47 13.02 -18.76
N ILE A 359 -1.27 13.52 -19.04
CA ILE A 359 -0.94 14.12 -20.33
C ILE A 359 -1.02 13.02 -21.40
N PRO A 360 -1.83 13.20 -22.47
CA PRO A 360 -1.93 12.21 -23.54
C PRO A 360 -0.57 11.94 -24.19
N LYS A 361 -0.34 10.69 -24.62
CA LYS A 361 0.90 10.29 -25.32
C LYS A 361 1.20 11.20 -26.52
N ALA A 362 0.18 11.56 -27.29
CA ALA A 362 0.32 12.48 -28.43
C ALA A 362 0.89 13.85 -28.02
N SER A 363 0.46 14.39 -26.88
CA SER A 363 0.96 15.65 -26.33
C SER A 363 2.42 15.54 -25.88
N LEU A 364 2.80 14.41 -25.27
CA LEU A 364 4.20 14.14 -24.91
C LEU A 364 5.09 14.04 -26.15
N VAL A 365 4.66 13.31 -27.19
CA VAL A 365 5.40 13.22 -28.46
C VAL A 365 5.55 14.59 -29.12
N ARG A 366 4.49 15.41 -29.12
CA ARG A 366 4.56 16.80 -29.62
C ARG A 366 5.53 17.65 -28.81
N CYS A 367 5.54 17.49 -27.48
CA CYS A 367 6.49 18.17 -26.60
C CYS A 367 7.92 17.79 -26.95
N HIS A 368 8.22 16.49 -27.10
CA HIS A 368 9.56 16.01 -27.45
C HIS A 368 10.05 16.60 -28.77
N ARG A 369 9.27 16.45 -29.86
CA ARG A 369 9.62 16.98 -31.20
C ARG A 369 9.79 18.51 -31.20
N THR A 370 9.04 19.21 -30.36
CA THR A 370 9.17 20.68 -30.27
C THR A 370 10.43 21.06 -29.50
N ALA A 371 10.71 20.38 -28.39
CA ALA A 371 11.91 20.60 -27.61
C ALA A 371 13.18 20.26 -28.39
N GLU A 372 13.22 19.12 -29.10
CA GLU A 372 14.36 18.71 -29.94
C GLU A 372 14.73 19.74 -31.01
N ARG A 373 13.73 20.47 -31.56
CA ARG A 373 13.98 21.56 -32.51
C ARG A 373 14.34 22.88 -31.84
N LYS A 374 13.69 23.20 -30.71
CA LYS A 374 13.83 24.51 -30.06
C LYS A 374 15.05 24.61 -29.17
N ILE A 375 15.51 23.52 -28.57
CA ILE A 375 16.66 23.51 -27.66
C ILE A 375 17.94 23.94 -28.41
N PRO A 376 18.34 23.32 -29.55
CA PRO A 376 19.51 23.75 -30.30
C PRO A 376 19.40 25.21 -30.76
N ALA A 377 18.27 25.58 -31.39
CA ALA A 377 18.06 26.94 -31.90
C ALA A 377 18.11 28.02 -30.78
N LEU A 378 17.69 27.68 -29.56
CA LEU A 378 17.79 28.59 -28.41
C LEU A 378 19.22 28.68 -27.88
N LEU A 379 20.00 27.59 -27.93
CA LEU A 379 21.43 27.62 -27.59
C LEU A 379 22.21 28.50 -28.58
N ASP A 380 22.00 28.33 -29.89
CA ASP A 380 22.63 29.17 -30.93
C ASP A 380 22.28 30.66 -30.75
N SER A 381 21.01 30.94 -30.41
CA SER A 381 20.53 32.30 -30.14
C SER A 381 21.15 32.89 -28.88
N LEU A 382 21.33 32.08 -27.83
CA LEU A 382 21.94 32.50 -26.56
C LEU A 382 23.44 32.74 -26.69
N GLU A 383 24.12 32.01 -27.57
CA GLU A 383 25.52 32.22 -27.92
C GLU A 383 25.72 33.56 -28.62
N SER A 384 24.82 33.93 -29.55
CA SER A 384 24.92 35.18 -30.31
C SER A 384 24.46 36.41 -29.52
N ASN A 385 23.40 36.30 -28.71
CA ASN A 385 22.85 37.41 -27.94
C ASN A 385 22.18 36.91 -26.64
N PRO A 386 22.92 36.82 -25.53
CA PRO A 386 22.38 36.26 -24.29
C PRO A 386 21.31 37.18 -23.70
N SER A 387 20.05 36.76 -23.78
CA SER A 387 18.92 37.45 -23.13
C SER A 387 18.24 36.58 -22.07
N THR A 388 17.84 37.18 -20.95
CA THR A 388 17.08 36.51 -19.88
C THR A 388 15.83 35.81 -20.42
N ARG A 389 15.14 36.42 -21.39
CA ARG A 389 13.96 35.85 -22.04
C ARG A 389 14.27 34.56 -22.79
N GLN A 390 15.39 34.49 -23.51
CA GLN A 390 15.81 33.27 -24.19
C GLN A 390 16.28 32.21 -23.20
N GLN A 391 16.96 32.60 -22.11
CA GLN A 391 17.37 31.68 -21.05
C GLN A 391 16.15 30.99 -20.43
N TRP A 392 15.11 31.74 -20.03
CA TRP A 392 13.89 31.15 -19.50
C TRP A 392 13.17 30.23 -20.50
N ARG A 393 13.18 30.57 -21.78
CA ARG A 393 12.63 29.69 -22.84
C ARG A 393 13.42 28.41 -22.96
N PHE A 394 14.75 28.49 -22.96
CA PHE A 394 15.64 27.33 -22.98
C PHE A 394 15.37 26.43 -21.77
N TYR A 395 15.39 26.99 -20.56
CA TYR A 395 15.05 26.26 -19.34
C TYR A 395 13.66 25.61 -19.41
N GLY A 396 12.66 26.31 -19.94
CA GLY A 396 11.31 25.76 -20.12
C GLY A 396 11.27 24.55 -21.04
N PHE A 397 11.91 24.62 -22.22
CA PHE A 397 11.97 23.47 -23.14
C PHE A 397 12.81 22.32 -22.59
N LEU A 398 13.97 22.62 -21.99
CA LEU A 398 14.85 21.62 -21.40
C LEU A 398 14.16 20.88 -20.25
N THR A 399 13.61 21.62 -19.27
CA THR A 399 12.91 21.00 -18.13
C THR A 399 11.66 20.25 -18.56
N GLY A 400 10.91 20.76 -19.55
CA GLY A 400 9.78 20.06 -20.15
C GLY A 400 10.19 18.71 -20.76
N TYR A 401 11.26 18.69 -21.55
CA TYR A 401 11.83 17.48 -22.15
C TYR A 401 12.36 16.49 -21.11
N LEU A 402 13.14 16.97 -20.14
CA LEU A 402 13.67 16.12 -19.08
C LEU A 402 12.56 15.54 -18.20
N THR A 403 11.54 16.33 -17.88
CA THR A 403 10.38 15.87 -17.10
C THR A 403 9.63 14.77 -17.85
N SER A 404 9.43 14.92 -19.15
CA SER A 404 8.66 13.96 -19.95
C SER A 404 9.36 12.62 -20.16
N ILE A 405 10.70 12.59 -20.18
CA ILE A 405 11.47 11.34 -20.28
C ILE A 405 11.75 10.68 -18.93
N SER A 406 11.98 11.47 -17.87
CA SER A 406 12.49 10.95 -16.60
C SER A 406 11.44 10.87 -15.50
N GLY A 407 10.33 11.59 -15.62
CA GLY A 407 9.28 11.65 -14.61
C GLY A 407 9.67 12.38 -13.31
N HIS A 408 10.80 13.10 -13.28
CA HIS A 408 11.20 13.90 -12.13
C HIS A 408 10.24 15.08 -11.90
N ARG A 409 10.15 15.53 -10.65
CA ARG A 409 9.32 16.69 -10.27
C ARG A 409 10.08 17.99 -10.55
N CYS A 410 9.36 19.10 -10.72
CA CYS A 410 9.93 20.43 -10.94
C CYS A 410 11.02 20.80 -9.91
N GLY A 411 10.83 20.46 -8.64
CA GLY A 411 11.80 20.74 -7.59
C GLY A 411 13.15 20.03 -7.75
N VAL A 412 13.23 18.95 -8.53
CA VAL A 412 14.52 18.32 -8.87
C VAL A 412 15.30 19.20 -9.84
N PHE A 413 14.63 19.74 -10.85
CA PHE A 413 15.24 20.62 -11.84
C PHE A 413 15.68 21.98 -11.26
N GLN A 414 15.00 22.44 -10.22
CA GLN A 414 15.41 23.65 -9.48
C GLN A 414 16.70 23.46 -8.67
N ASN A 415 17.04 22.23 -8.32
CA ASN A 415 18.22 21.88 -7.52
C ASN A 415 19.25 21.08 -8.33
N LEU A 416 19.18 21.17 -9.66
CA LEU A 416 20.04 20.40 -10.54
C LEU A 416 21.42 21.06 -10.55
N THR A 417 22.43 20.34 -10.07
CA THR A 417 23.82 20.81 -10.03
C THR A 417 24.59 20.27 -11.24
N ILE A 418 25.47 21.09 -11.79
CA ILE A 418 26.47 20.66 -12.77
C ILE A 418 27.63 20.10 -11.95
N GLN A 419 28.03 18.85 -12.20
CA GLN A 419 29.22 18.25 -11.60
C GLN A 419 30.47 18.59 -12.39
#